data_AF-A0A970T242-F1
#
_entry.id   AF-A0A970T242-F1
#
_cell.length_a   1.000
_cell.length_b   1.000
_cell.length_c   1.000
_cell.angle_alpha   90.00
_cell.angle_beta   90.00
_cell.angle_gamma   90.00
#
_symmetry.space_group_name_H-M   'P 1'
#
loop_
_entity.id
_entity.type
_entity.pdbx_description
1 polymer ?
#
loop_
_entity_poly.entity_id
_entity_poly.type
_entity_poly.pdbx_seq_one_letter_code
_entity_poly.pdbx_strand_id
1 'polypeptide(L)' 'MDYSKLALIIKTIDEYLEKSGDSYITAVDAAAILDRKGILKDSESRPGKPLRDILRRGLIPHAYQDGVYWRIPHS' A
#
# COMPACT_ATOMS: atom_id res chain seq x y z
N MET A 1 -2.04 8.13 12.78
CA MET A 1 -2.07 8.44 11.34
C MET A 1 -3.25 9.34 11.13
N ASP A 2 -3.09 10.44 10.40
CA ASP A 2 -4.20 11.27 9.96
C ASP A 2 -5.07 10.47 8.95
N TYR A 3 -6.39 10.56 9.07
CA TYR A 3 -7.34 9.96 8.12
C TYR A 3 -7.13 10.49 6.69
N SER A 4 -6.73 11.76 6.56
CA SER A 4 -6.39 12.38 5.27
C SER A 4 -5.22 11.68 4.58
N LYS A 5 -4.22 11.26 5.37
CA LYS A 5 -3.05 10.54 4.86
C LYS A 5 -3.38 9.11 4.43
N LEU A 6 -4.24 8.43 5.19
CA LEU A 6 -4.70 7.08 4.85
C LEU A 6 -5.53 7.07 3.56
N ALA A 7 -6.45 8.03 3.41
CA ALA A 7 -7.22 8.20 2.19
C ALA A 7 -6.33 8.46 0.97
N LEU A 8 -5.27 9.27 1.13
CA LEU A 8 -4.31 9.52 0.07
C LEU A 8 -3.50 8.28 -0.32
N ILE A 9 -3.15 7.43 0.65
CA ILE A 9 -2.49 6.13 0.39
C ILE A 9 -3.40 5.24 -0.45
N ILE A 10 -4.65 5.03 -0.01
CA ILE A 10 -5.61 4.16 -0.70
C ILE A 10 -5.85 4.67 -2.12
N LYS A 11 -6.17 5.96 -2.26
CA LYS A 11 -6.39 6.59 -3.57
C LYS A 11 -5.20 6.42 -4.52
N THR A 12 -3.97 6.54 -4.00
CA THR A 12 -2.77 6.39 -4.84
C THR A 12 -2.58 4.96 -5.32
N ILE A 13 -2.94 3.98 -4.49
CA ILE A 13 -2.90 2.55 -4.85
C ILE A 13 -3.98 2.25 -5.88
N ASP A 14 -5.20 2.73 -5.66
CA ASP A 14 -6.33 2.58 -6.60
C ASP A 14 -5.99 3.18 -7.98
N GLU A 15 -5.51 4.43 -8.02
CA GLU A 15 -5.07 5.10 -9.26
C GLU A 15 -3.96 4.33 -9.99
N TYR A 16 -3.11 3.59 -9.27
CA TYR A 16 -2.09 2.76 -9.89
C TYR A 16 -2.72 1.51 -10.52
N LEU A 17 -3.61 0.82 -9.79
CA LEU A 17 -4.30 -0.38 -10.27
C LEU A 17 -5.20 -0.08 -11.46
N GLU A 18 -5.90 1.06 -11.47
CA GLU A 18 -6.70 1.52 -12.62
C GLU A 18 -5.83 1.71 -13.87
N LYS A 19 -4.60 2.20 -13.71
CA LYS A 19 -3.68 2.46 -14.83
C LYS A 19 -2.96 1.21 -15.31
N SER A 20 -2.60 0.29 -14.40
CA SER A 20 -1.89 -0.93 -14.76
C SER A 20 -2.84 -2.03 -15.25
N GLY A 21 -4.10 -2.02 -14.81
CA GLY A 21 -5.07 -3.10 -15.04
C GLY A 21 -4.84 -4.32 -14.15
N ASP A 22 -3.97 -4.21 -13.15
CA ASP A 22 -3.70 -5.31 -12.21
C ASP A 22 -4.85 -5.48 -11.21
N SER A 23 -5.11 -6.72 -10.80
CA SER A 23 -6.14 -7.03 -9.79
C SER A 23 -5.71 -6.70 -8.36
N TYR A 24 -4.39 -6.61 -8.10
CA TYR A 24 -3.82 -6.23 -6.82
C TYR A 24 -2.38 -5.73 -6.99
N ILE A 25 -1.87 -5.07 -5.96
CA ILE A 25 -0.45 -4.73 -5.81
C ILE A 25 0.15 -5.37 -4.55
N THR A 26 1.45 -5.67 -4.58
CA THR A 26 2.15 -6.15 -3.38
C THR A 26 2.48 -4.99 -2.43
N ALA A 27 2.65 -5.29 -1.14
CA ALA A 27 3.04 -4.25 -0.17
C ALA A 27 4.43 -3.63 -0.43
N VAL A 28 5.32 -4.32 -1.16
CA VAL A 28 6.64 -3.77 -1.51
C VAL A 28 6.49 -2.76 -2.66
N ASP A 29 5.78 -3.15 -3.72
CA ASP A 29 5.60 -2.27 -4.88
C ASP A 29 4.76 -1.04 -4.52
N ALA A 30 3.69 -1.24 -3.74
CA ALA A 30 2.88 -0.13 -3.24
C ALA A 30 3.69 0.83 -2.36
N ALA A 31 4.54 0.33 -1.47
CA ALA A 31 5.39 1.19 -0.66
C ALA A 31 6.38 2.00 -1.51
N ALA A 32 6.99 1.38 -2.52
CA ALA A 32 7.88 2.07 -3.45
C ALA A 32 7.17 3.20 -4.23
N ILE A 33 5.93 2.98 -4.68
CA ILE A 33 5.13 4.01 -5.36
C ILE A 33 4.79 5.16 -4.40
N LEU A 34 4.36 4.83 -3.18
CA LEU A 34 4.01 5.84 -2.17
C LEU A 34 5.23 6.66 -1.74
N ASP A 35 6.42 6.06 -1.68
CA ASP A 35 7.66 6.76 -1.37
C ASP A 35 8.07 7.71 -2.49
N ARG A 36 8.02 7.24 -3.75
CA ARG A 36 8.27 8.07 -4.94
C ARG A 36 7.33 9.28 -5.02
N LYS A 37 6.09 9.14 -4.56
CA LYS A 37 5.11 10.25 -4.48
C LYS A 37 5.24 11.10 -3.21
N GLY A 38 6.16 10.77 -2.29
CA GLY A 38 6.34 11.49 -1.02
C GLY A 38 5.22 11.28 0.01
N ILE A 39 4.35 10.28 -0.18
CA ILE A 39 3.18 10.02 0.67
C ILE A 39 3.58 9.19 1.90
N LEU A 40 4.27 8.08 1.67
CA LEU A 40 4.73 7.19 2.72
C LEU A 40 6.18 6.80 2.42
N LYS A 41 7.11 7.35 3.21
CA LYS A 41 8.53 7.01 3.10
C LYS A 41 8.73 5.52 3.32
N ASP A 42 9.37 4.83 2.37
CA ASP A 42 9.70 3.42 2.52
C ASP A 42 11.01 3.24 3.31
N SER A 43 11.24 2.02 3.77
CA SER A 43 12.46 1.65 4.49
C SER A 43 13.48 1.05 3.53
N GLU A 44 14.62 1.72 3.38
CA GLU A 44 15.75 1.24 2.56
C GLU A 44 16.27 -0.12 3.03
N SER A 45 16.30 -0.37 4.35
CA SER A 45 16.77 -1.63 4.93
C SER A 45 15.70 -2.73 4.99
N ARG A 46 14.41 -2.37 4.91
CA ARG A 46 13.28 -3.31 5.01
C ARG A 46 12.12 -2.87 4.09
N PRO A 47 12.24 -3.01 2.77
CA PRO A 47 11.24 -2.53 1.80
C PRO A 47 9.82 -3.01 2.12
N GLY A 48 8.86 -2.09 2.01
CA GLY A 48 7.45 -2.31 2.33
C GLY A 48 7.14 -2.42 3.82
N LYS A 49 8.11 -2.30 4.75
CA LYS A 49 7.82 -2.41 6.19
C LYS A 49 6.83 -1.35 6.68
N PRO A 50 6.98 -0.05 6.36
CA PRO A 50 6.03 0.97 6.81
C PRO A 50 4.61 0.68 6.35
N LEU A 51 4.43 0.24 5.10
CA LEU A 51 3.12 -0.14 4.59
C LEU A 51 2.57 -1.40 5.24
N ARG A 52 3.39 -2.45 5.41
CA ARG A 52 2.97 -3.67 6.12
C ARG A 52 2.55 -3.41 7.56
N ASP A 53 3.14 -2.43 8.23
CA ASP A 53 2.74 -2.05 9.59
C ASP A 53 1.35 -1.37 9.59
N ILE A 54 0.97 -0.66 8.53
CA ILE A 54 -0.38 -0.12 8.32
C ILE A 54 -1.37 -1.27 8.04
N LEU A 55 -0.99 -2.20 7.17
CA LEU A 55 -1.81 -3.36 6.79
C LEU A 55 -2.11 -4.27 7.99
N ARG A 56 -1.09 -4.58 8.80
CA ARG A 56 -1.24 -5.36 10.05
C ARG A 56 -2.21 -4.73 11.06
N ARG A 57 -2.36 -3.41 11.01
CA ARG A 57 -3.29 -2.66 11.87
C ARG A 57 -4.73 -2.64 11.32
N GLY A 58 -4.99 -3.23 10.15
CA GLY A 58 -6.32 -3.27 9.54
C GLY A 58 -6.79 -1.91 9.03
N LEU A 59 -5.88 -0.96 8.78
CA LEU A 59 -6.25 0.40 8.34
C LEU A 59 -6.64 0.45 6.85
N ILE A 60 -6.29 -0.57 6.06
CA ILE A 60 -6.72 -0.73 4.67
C ILE A 60 -7.57 -2.00 4.62
N PRO A 61 -8.91 -1.90 4.73
CA PRO A 61 -9.77 -3.03 5.06
C PRO A 61 -9.93 -4.06 3.93
N HIS A 62 -9.76 -3.66 2.66
CA HIS A 62 -9.83 -4.56 1.51
C HIS A 62 -8.50 -5.32 1.26
N ALA A 63 -7.41 -4.95 1.94
CA ALA A 63 -6.14 -5.65 1.82
C ALA A 63 -6.13 -6.96 2.63
N TYR A 64 -5.48 -7.99 2.10
CA TYR A 64 -5.42 -9.31 2.73
C TYR A 64 -4.05 -9.96 2.61
N GLN A 65 -3.82 -11.00 3.41
CA GLN A 65 -2.62 -11.83 3.32
C GLN A 65 -2.88 -13.08 2.49
N ASP A 66 -1.96 -13.34 1.56
CA ASP A 66 -1.86 -14.54 0.75
C ASP A 66 -0.57 -15.27 1.18
N GLY A 67 -0.72 -16.19 2.14
CA GLY A 67 0.40 -16.77 2.88
C GLY A 67 1.18 -15.70 3.66
N VAL A 68 2.45 -15.50 3.32
CA VAL A 68 3.31 -14.47 3.94
C VAL A 68 3.26 -13.13 3.22
N TYR A 69 2.62 -13.08 2.05
CA TYR A 69 2.58 -11.89 1.20
C TYR A 69 1.32 -11.06 1.46
N TRP A 70 1.45 -9.75 1.35
CA TRP A 70 0.31 -8.84 1.38
C TRP A 70 -0.13 -8.52 -0.04
N ARG A 71 -1.44 -8.64 -0.28
CA ARG A 71 -2.13 -8.26 -1.51
C ARG A 71 -3.04 -7.07 -1.18
N ILE A 72 -2.94 -6.02 -1.97
CA ILE A 72 -3.79 -4.83 -1.84
C ILE A 72 -4.58 -4.72 -3.16
N PRO A 73 -5.83 -5.20 -3.20
CA PRO A 73 -6.70 -5.00 -4.35
C PRO A 73 -7.19 -3.55 -4.40
N HIS A 74 -7.87 -3.19 -5.49
CA HIS A 74 -8.60 -1.92 -5.57
C HIS A 74 -9.69 -1.87 -4.49
N SER A 75 -9.91 -0.69 -3.90
CA SER A 75 -10.93 -0.47 -2.88
C SER A 75 -12.37 -0.64 -3.35
#